data_AF-A0A0F5I7G7-F1
#
_entry.id   AF-A0A0F5I7G7-F1
#
_cell.length_a   1.000
_cell.length_b   1.000
_cell.length_c   1.000
_cell.angle_alpha   90.00
_cell.angle_beta   90.00
_cell.angle_gamma   90.00
#
_symmetry.space_group_name_H-M   'P 1'
#
loop_
_entity.id
_entity.type
_entity.pdbx_description
1 polymer ?
#
loop_
_entity_poly.entity_id
_entity_poly.type
_entity_poly.pdbx_seq_one_letter_code
_entity_poly.pdbx_strand_id
1 'polypeptide(L)' 'MKKLTFVIPVMILVGSLSLWMLGKDYSEIALQTRLLITAGAMIFSGIISYFLLGSDGEKFNDSLAKKKREK' A
#
# COMPACT_ATOMS: atom_id res chain seq x y z
N MET A 1 17.87 -3.71 5.95
CA MET A 1 16.41 -3.95 6.11
C MET A 1 15.59 -2.66 6.10
N LYS A 2 15.90 -1.69 5.22
CA LYS A 2 15.23 -0.37 5.16
C LYS A 2 14.14 -0.25 4.06
N LYS A 3 14.01 -1.26 3.19
CA LYS A 3 13.09 -1.25 2.04
C LYS A 3 11.61 -1.38 2.43
N LEU A 4 11.32 -2.00 3.58
CA LEU A 4 9.94 -2.25 4.03
C LEU A 4 9.23 -1.01 4.59
N THR A 5 9.97 0.04 4.98
CA THR A 5 9.38 1.26 5.56
C THR A 5 8.44 1.99 4.60
N PHE A 6 8.63 1.83 3.28
CA PHE A 6 7.79 2.48 2.28
C PHE A 6 6.72 1.56 1.68
N VAL A 7 7.01 0.25 1.61
CA VAL A 7 6.04 -0.73 1.12
C VAL A 7 4.82 -0.81 2.04
N ILE A 8 5.03 -0.75 3.36
CA ILE A 8 3.94 -0.82 4.36
C ILE A 8 2.89 0.29 4.17
N PRO A 9 3.24 1.60 4.11
CA PRO A 9 2.24 2.64 3.91
C PRO A 9 1.51 2.54 2.57
N VAL A 10 2.17 2.09 1.50
CA VAL A 10 1.52 1.83 0.20
C VAL A 10 0.50 0.70 0.32
N MET A 11 0.86 -0.41 0.98
CA MET A 11 -0.07 -1.53 1.21
C MET A 11 -1.29 -1.11 2.04
N ILE A 12 -1.10 -0.28 3.08
CA ILE A 12 -2.21 0.26 3.89
C ILE A 12 -3.12 1.13 3.03
N LEU A 13 -2.56 2.04 2.22
CA LEU A 13 -3.31 2.91 1.32
C LEU A 13 -4.18 2.10 0.35
N VAL A 14 -3.60 1.11 -0.30
CA VAL A 14 -4.31 0.26 -1.26
C VAL A 14 -5.37 -0.60 -0.57
N GLY A 15 -5.06 -1.16 0.61
CA GLY A 15 -6.02 -1.92 1.39
C GLY A 15 -7.25 -1.10 1.78
N SER A 16 -7.04 0.12 2.31
CA SER A 16 -8.14 1.03 2.66
C SER A 16 -8.96 1.46 1.44
N LEU A 17 -8.31 1.80 0.32
CA LEU A 17 -9.00 2.18 -0.92
C LEU A 17 -9.82 1.02 -1.49
N SER A 18 -9.27 -0.18 -1.51
CA SER A 18 -9.96 -1.37 -2.03
C SER A 18 -11.17 -1.71 -1.16
N LEU A 19 -11.02 -1.73 0.16
CA LEU A 19 -12.15 -1.95 1.08
C LEU A 19 -13.23 -0.87 0.95
N TRP A 20 -12.85 0.40 0.79
CA TRP A 20 -13.81 1.49 0.62
C TRP A 20 -14.55 1.41 -0.71
N MET A 21 -13.82 1.18 -1.81
CA MET A 21 -14.39 1.06 -3.15
C MET A 21 -15.29 -0.16 -3.28
N LEU A 22 -14.82 -1.33 -2.81
CA LEU A 22 -15.64 -2.53 -2.82
C LEU A 22 -16.85 -2.34 -1.92
N GLY A 23 -16.64 -1.79 -0.72
CA GLY A 23 -17.64 -1.37 0.26
C GLY A 23 -18.79 -0.58 -0.34
N LYS A 24 -18.46 0.50 -1.05
CA LYS A 24 -19.39 1.50 -1.57
C LYS A 24 -20.02 1.09 -2.90
N ASP A 25 -19.22 0.67 -3.86
CA ASP A 25 -19.66 0.50 -5.25
C ASP A 25 -19.98 -0.96 -5.60
N TYR A 26 -19.57 -1.91 -4.75
CA TYR A 26 -19.69 -3.35 -5.00
C TYR A 26 -20.23 -4.11 -3.77
N SER A 27 -21.31 -3.59 -3.18
CA SER A 27 -21.98 -4.21 -2.01
C SER A 27 -22.75 -5.49 -2.30
N GLU A 28 -23.03 -5.78 -3.56
CA GLU A 28 -23.57 -7.08 -3.97
C GLU A 28 -22.55 -8.21 -3.97
N ILE A 29 -21.25 -7.88 -3.94
CA ILE A 29 -20.20 -8.89 -3.96
C ILE A 29 -20.02 -9.48 -2.56
N ALA A 30 -20.04 -10.82 -2.48
CA ALA A 30 -19.80 -11.55 -1.24
C ALA A 30 -18.48 -11.15 -0.57
N LEU A 31 -18.48 -11.10 0.77
CA LEU A 31 -17.31 -10.67 1.56
C LEU A 31 -16.04 -11.47 1.25
N GLN A 32 -16.15 -12.78 1.01
CA GLN A 32 -15.00 -13.61 0.63
C GLN A 32 -14.34 -13.12 -0.66
N THR A 33 -15.12 -12.82 -1.68
CA THR A 33 -14.60 -12.32 -2.96
C THR A 33 -14.00 -10.92 -2.77
N ARG A 34 -14.62 -10.07 -1.95
CA ARG A 34 -14.08 -8.74 -1.63
C ARG A 34 -12.72 -8.82 -0.94
N LEU A 35 -12.57 -9.74 0.01
CA LEU A 35 -11.29 -9.99 0.68
C LEU A 35 -10.25 -10.54 -0.28
N LEU A 36 -10.62 -11.43 -1.20
CA LEU A 36 -9.70 -11.98 -2.19
C LEU A 36 -9.17 -10.90 -3.15
N ILE A 37 -10.06 -10.01 -3.63
CA ILE A 37 -9.68 -8.86 -4.46
C ILE A 37 -8.78 -7.90 -3.67
N THR A 38 -9.15 -7.60 -2.42
CA THR A 38 -8.35 -6.73 -1.55
C THR A 38 -6.96 -7.31 -1.29
N ALA A 39 -6.88 -8.61 -0.99
CA ALA A 39 -5.62 -9.31 -0.79
C ALA A 39 -4.77 -9.31 -2.07
N GLY A 40 -5.37 -9.60 -3.22
CA GLY A 40 -4.71 -9.53 -4.52
C GLY A 40 -4.18 -8.13 -4.83
N ALA A 41 -4.98 -7.09 -4.59
CA ALA A 41 -4.60 -5.70 -4.80
C ALA A 41 -3.44 -5.27 -3.88
N MET A 42 -3.48 -5.64 -2.60
CA MET A 42 -2.39 -5.36 -1.65
C MET A 42 -1.09 -6.05 -2.05
N ILE A 43 -1.15 -7.33 -2.42
CA ILE A 43 0.03 -8.09 -2.86
C ILE A 43 0.59 -7.49 -4.16
N PHE A 44 -0.25 -7.26 -5.15
CA PHE A 44 0.15 -6.70 -6.45
C PHE A 44 0.79 -5.32 -6.29
N SER A 45 0.20 -4.45 -5.46
CA SER A 45 0.76 -3.15 -5.14
C SER A 45 2.09 -3.26 -4.38
N GLY A 46 2.19 -4.18 -3.42
CA GLY A 46 3.44 -4.45 -2.70
C GLY A 46 4.57 -4.89 -3.64
N ILE A 47 4.27 -5.76 -4.61
CA ILE A 47 5.24 -6.20 -5.63
C ILE A 47 5.67 -5.04 -6.52
N ILE A 48 4.72 -4.25 -7.04
CA ILE A 48 5.02 -3.08 -7.87
C ILE A 48 5.85 -2.07 -7.07
N SER A 49 5.46 -1.76 -5.84
CA SER A 49 6.18 -0.83 -4.99
C SER A 49 7.59 -1.34 -4.68
N TYR A 50 7.78 -2.64 -4.45
CA TYR A 50 9.10 -3.20 -4.23
C TYR A 50 9.99 -3.08 -5.48
N PHE A 51 9.41 -3.35 -6.66
CA PHE A 51 10.13 -3.29 -7.93
C PHE A 51 10.47 -1.84 -8.32
N LEU A 52 9.49 -0.93 -8.21
CA LEU A 52 9.62 0.48 -8.55
C LEU A 52 10.57 1.21 -7.59
N LEU A 53 10.50 0.89 -6.31
CA LEU A 53 11.31 1.56 -5.30
C LEU A 53 12.75 1.01 -5.23
N GLY A 54 13.02 -0.15 -5.82
CA GLY A 54 14.36 -0.57 -6.27
C GLY A 54 15.51 -0.22 -5.32
N SER A 55 16.65 0.23 -5.85
CA SER A 55 17.77 0.78 -5.05
C SER A 55 17.55 2.22 -4.57
N ASP A 56 16.51 2.92 -5.05
CA ASP A 56 16.29 4.35 -4.81
C ASP A 56 15.41 4.67 -3.59
N GLY A 57 14.75 3.65 -3.00
CA GLY A 57 13.92 3.79 -1.81
C GLY A 57 14.65 4.28 -0.56
N GLU A 58 15.98 4.21 -0.53
CA GLU A 58 16.78 4.81 0.55
C GLU A 58 16.69 6.33 0.59
N LYS A 59 16.56 7.01 -0.55
CA LYS A 59 16.55 8.49 -0.62
C LYS A 59 15.20 9.09 -0.23
N PHE A 60 14.11 8.38 -0.48
CA PHE A 60 12.76 8.87 -0.18
C PHE A 60 12.42 8.79 1.32
N ASN A 61 12.94 7.77 2.01
CA ASN A 61 12.72 7.56 3.45
C ASN A 61 13.42 8.62 4.31
N ASP A 62 14.60 9.10 3.88
CA ASP A 62 15.27 10.23 4.52
C ASP A 62 14.42 11.51 4.46
N SER A 63 13.76 11.77 3.32
CA SER A 63 12.93 12.96 3.12
C SER A 63 11.64 12.94 3.95
N LEU A 64 10.99 11.79 4.10
CA LEU A 64 9.80 11.64 4.94
C LEU A 64 10.13 11.66 6.45
N ALA A 65 11.26 11.07 6.86
CA ALA A 65 11.72 11.13 8.24
C ALA A 65 12.17 12.55 8.65
N LYS A 66 12.80 13.30 7.74
CA LYS A 66 13.14 14.72 7.95
C LYS A 66 11.90 15.58 8.13
N LYS A 67 10.87 15.38 7.31
CA LYS A 67 9.63 16.17 7.37
C LYS A 67 8.84 15.98 8.68
N LYS A 68 9.05 14.87 9.40
CA LYS A 68 8.47 14.63 10.72
C LYS A 68 9.29 15.24 11.88
N ARG A 69 10.56 15.58 11.66
CA ARG A 69 11.45 16.20 12.67
C ARG A 69 11.46 17.73 12.64
N GLU A 70 10.90 18.33 11.59
CA GLU A 70 10.80 19.79 11.41
C GLU A 70 9.42 20.35 11.82
N LYS A 71 8.60 19.54 12.48
CA LYS A 71 7.33 19.91 13.12
C LYS A 71 7.41 19.61 14.61
#